data_AF-A0ABD4RTL9-F1
#
_entry.id   AF-A0ABD4RTL9-F1
#
_cell.length_a   1.000
_cell.length_b   1.000
_cell.length_c   1.000
_cell.angle_alpha   90.00
_cell.angle_beta   90.00
_cell.angle_gamma   90.00
#
_symmetry.space_group_name_H-M   'P 1'
#
loop_
_entity.id
_entity.type
_entity.pdbx_description
1 polymer ?
#
loop_
_entity_poly.entity_id
_entity_poly.type
_entity_poly.pdbx_seq_one_letter_code
_entity_poly.pdbx_strand_id
1 'polypeptide(L)'
;MIFVFIRIVAFFGTLRMLFPAGTPALFKSLFAIIISILISSTMQIEYVTNIDNIVMFTLYGINETITGIILGYITNLCFYSIRMAGSMMDQQMGLSMINMFDPNSMTQTTLIDNLMNWTAIMIFFSMDGHHILIRGIRYSFELIPIGKSFIDNNIDYIINIFVQCFITGFKIAIPIVLCLLMADFILGLISRSVPQLNVMIVGMPLKILVGIALFIISIPLIVNQISHLLSQIPKMYEGTFALAPMFFMGSTDKTEDATPKKRGEQRKKGNIAKSRELPVAMTLFAFTLLVPTLFSYVVDTLKSSLNHFLSVNFYMNINYSNLENLIIVGLMDFFKIFLPIAIPFLVLGVVANLFQVGILFTGETLKPNLSKLNPISGFKNMFSMRSLSTLIKDTAIISVLAYIGYKFFQDNYLDILKLGNIYLPTLMYTVKDLVYSILSKICIAMIVIAVADYFYQRYSHKKQLRMTKQEVKDEYKNSEGDPEIKAKIKQKQRQISSQRTMQAVPSATVIVTNPTHLSIAVRYEKGKDQAPVVVAKGADYLAFKIREIAKGNDIPIIENKPIARLLYKQVEIDQEIPEDMYQAFAEILVAVYKIKNRYKVPKR
;
A
#
# COMPACT_ATOMS: atom_id res chain seq x y z
N MET A 1 21.28 25.75 -30.68
CA MET A 1 20.78 24.97 -31.83
C MET A 1 20.58 23.50 -31.50
N ILE A 2 21.64 22.71 -31.27
CA ILE A 2 21.54 21.25 -31.06
C ILE A 2 20.60 20.88 -29.88
N PHE A 3 20.73 21.54 -28.74
CA PHE A 3 19.86 21.29 -27.58
C PHE A 3 18.39 21.66 -27.82
N VAL A 4 18.13 22.74 -28.56
CA VAL A 4 16.79 23.16 -28.97
C VAL A 4 16.15 22.07 -29.85
N PHE A 5 16.93 21.55 -30.80
CA PHE A 5 16.52 20.45 -31.65
C PHE A 5 16.20 19.18 -30.83
N ILE A 6 17.05 18.80 -29.87
CA ILE A 6 16.84 17.64 -29.01
C ILE A 6 15.50 17.73 -28.26
N ARG A 7 15.20 18.87 -27.62
CA ARG A 7 13.93 19.07 -26.90
C ARG A 7 12.73 18.97 -27.84
N ILE A 8 12.81 19.59 -29.01
CA ILE A 8 11.70 19.64 -29.99
C ILE A 8 11.44 18.27 -30.62
N VAL A 9 12.51 17.51 -30.95
CA VAL A 9 12.38 16.14 -31.44
C VAL A 9 11.75 15.24 -30.38
N ALA A 10 12.18 15.36 -29.12
CA ALA A 10 11.61 14.60 -28.03
C ALA A 10 10.12 14.92 -27.80
N PHE A 11 9.74 16.20 -27.93
CA PHE A 11 8.36 16.65 -27.86
C PHE A 11 7.50 16.07 -29.01
N PHE A 12 7.86 16.30 -30.27
CA PHE A 12 7.06 15.81 -31.40
C PHE A 12 7.12 14.30 -31.58
N GLY A 13 8.21 13.66 -31.16
CA GLY A 13 8.35 12.21 -31.14
C GLY A 13 7.38 11.54 -30.17
N THR A 14 7.06 12.21 -29.06
CA THR A 14 6.07 11.72 -28.10
C THR A 14 4.64 12.12 -28.45
N LEU A 15 4.43 13.21 -29.20
CA LEU A 15 3.11 13.73 -29.56
C LEU A 15 2.39 12.88 -30.61
N ARG A 16 1.76 11.79 -30.16
CA ARG A 16 1.07 10.81 -31.03
C ARG A 16 -0.19 11.35 -31.70
N MET A 17 -0.78 12.41 -31.13
CA MET A 17 -2.01 13.00 -31.66
C MET A 17 -1.78 13.73 -33.00
N LEU A 18 -0.72 14.53 -33.11
CA LEU A 18 -0.33 15.16 -34.38
C LEU A 18 0.40 14.19 -35.31
N PHE A 19 1.13 13.22 -34.74
CA PHE A 19 1.90 12.26 -35.51
C PHE A 19 1.58 10.80 -35.12
N PRO A 20 0.53 10.20 -35.72
CA PRO A 20 0.11 8.82 -35.46
C PRO A 20 1.22 7.78 -35.69
N ALA A 21 1.10 6.58 -35.11
CA ALA A 21 2.06 5.50 -35.30
C ALA A 21 1.94 4.96 -36.74
N GLY A 22 2.82 5.40 -37.62
CA GLY A 22 2.72 5.22 -39.07
C GLY A 22 3.29 6.41 -39.84
N THR A 23 3.36 7.58 -39.20
CA THR A 23 4.10 8.73 -39.73
C THR A 23 5.59 8.41 -39.86
N PRO A 24 6.20 8.54 -41.06
CA PRO A 24 7.61 8.24 -41.28
C PRO A 24 8.52 9.01 -40.32
N ALA A 25 9.49 8.32 -39.72
CA ALA A 25 10.43 8.93 -38.78
C ALA A 25 11.19 10.12 -39.40
N LEU A 26 11.51 10.01 -40.70
CA LEU A 26 12.18 11.07 -41.47
C LEU A 26 11.34 12.35 -41.56
N PHE A 27 10.02 12.23 -41.72
CA PHE A 27 9.12 13.39 -41.73
C PHE A 27 9.09 14.08 -40.37
N LYS A 28 8.97 13.30 -39.29
CA LYS A 28 9.02 13.82 -37.90
C LYS A 28 10.31 14.57 -37.61
N SER A 29 11.45 13.98 -37.97
CA SER A 29 12.75 14.61 -37.74
C SER A 29 12.92 15.88 -38.55
N LEU A 30 12.54 15.88 -39.84
CA LEU A 30 12.62 17.08 -40.69
C LEU A 30 11.70 18.20 -40.18
N PHE A 31 10.48 17.87 -39.79
CA PHE A 31 9.56 18.82 -39.19
C PHE A 31 10.14 19.42 -37.90
N ALA A 32 10.71 18.59 -37.03
CA ALA A 32 11.37 19.06 -35.81
C ALA A 32 12.61 19.93 -36.09
N ILE A 33 13.40 19.64 -37.14
CA ILE A 33 14.51 20.50 -37.58
C ILE A 33 13.98 21.88 -37.98
N ILE A 34 12.95 21.93 -38.84
CA ILE A 34 12.38 23.20 -39.33
C ILE A 34 11.87 24.04 -38.17
N ILE A 35 11.08 23.43 -37.26
CA ILE A 35 10.56 24.13 -36.09
C ILE A 35 11.69 24.57 -35.15
N SER A 36 12.74 23.76 -34.99
CA SER A 36 13.91 24.14 -34.20
C SER A 36 14.62 25.37 -34.77
N ILE A 37 14.78 25.45 -36.09
CA ILE A 37 15.40 26.61 -36.75
C ILE A 37 14.53 27.85 -36.51
N LEU A 38 13.22 27.76 -36.74
CA LEU A 38 12.28 28.87 -36.55
C LEU A 38 12.25 29.39 -35.11
N ILE A 39 12.21 28.49 -34.12
CA ILE A 39 12.20 28.89 -32.71
C ILE A 39 13.55 29.53 -32.36
N SER A 40 14.65 28.89 -32.74
CA SER A 40 15.99 29.38 -32.41
C SER A 40 16.34 30.75 -33.00
N SER A 41 15.82 31.11 -34.18
CA SER A 41 16.03 32.43 -34.78
C SER A 41 15.27 33.55 -34.06
N THR A 42 14.24 33.20 -33.28
CA THR A 42 13.41 34.16 -32.54
C THR A 42 13.82 34.34 -31.09
N MET A 43 14.75 33.52 -30.58
CA MET A 43 15.17 33.55 -29.18
C MET A 43 16.57 34.14 -29.03
N GLN A 44 16.70 35.09 -28.09
CA GLN A 44 18.01 35.47 -27.55
C GLN A 44 18.42 34.38 -26.55
N ILE A 45 19.13 33.36 -27.02
CA ILE A 45 19.62 32.27 -26.18
C ILE A 45 20.81 32.81 -25.37
N GLU A 46 20.68 32.89 -24.04
CA GLU A 46 21.85 33.00 -23.17
C GLU A 46 22.74 31.79 -23.44
N TYR A 47 23.95 32.03 -23.95
CA TYR A 47 24.89 30.98 -24.24
C TYR A 47 25.18 30.19 -22.96
N VAL A 48 25.02 28.87 -23.01
CA VAL A 48 25.57 27.98 -21.99
C VAL A 48 27.09 28.09 -22.13
N THR A 49 27.70 28.95 -21.33
CA THR A 49 29.07 29.44 -21.55
C THR A 49 30.16 28.40 -21.32
N ASN A 50 29.88 27.23 -20.73
CA ASN A 50 30.89 26.22 -20.43
C ASN A 50 30.41 24.80 -20.75
N ILE A 51 30.67 24.29 -21.96
CA ILE A 51 30.56 22.86 -22.30
C ILE A 51 31.97 22.34 -22.59
N ASP A 52 32.74 22.12 -21.53
CA ASP A 52 34.16 21.72 -21.66
C ASP A 52 34.34 20.19 -21.68
N ASN A 53 33.30 19.44 -21.34
CA ASN A 53 33.36 17.99 -21.17
C ASN A 53 32.20 17.27 -21.88
N ILE A 54 32.51 16.12 -22.50
CA ILE A 54 31.52 15.24 -23.13
C ILE A 54 30.44 14.80 -22.13
N VAL A 55 30.81 14.63 -20.85
CA VAL A 55 29.86 14.30 -19.78
C VAL A 55 28.82 15.42 -19.61
N MET A 56 29.24 16.70 -19.61
CA MET A 56 28.31 17.83 -19.51
C MET A 56 27.41 17.95 -20.74
N PHE A 57 27.97 17.73 -21.93
CA PHE A 57 27.19 17.69 -23.17
C PHE A 57 26.09 16.61 -23.12
N THR A 58 26.44 15.39 -22.70
CA THR A 58 25.47 14.29 -22.57
C THR A 58 24.41 14.57 -21.50
N LEU A 59 24.81 15.14 -20.35
CA LEU A 59 23.88 15.46 -19.27
C LEU A 59 22.87 16.54 -19.69
N TYR A 60 23.32 17.59 -20.38
CA TYR A 60 22.41 18.58 -20.95
C TYR A 60 21.51 17.98 -22.02
N GLY A 61 22.03 17.13 -22.90
CA GLY A 61 21.20 16.42 -23.89
C GLY A 61 20.10 15.56 -23.25
N ILE A 62 20.41 14.88 -22.14
CA ILE A 62 19.43 14.11 -21.36
C ILE A 62 18.36 15.03 -20.76
N ASN A 63 18.75 16.15 -20.14
CA ASN A 63 17.80 17.10 -19.54
C ASN A 63 16.84 17.69 -20.58
N GLU A 64 17.33 18.03 -21.76
CA GLU A 64 16.51 18.53 -22.87
C GLU A 64 15.55 17.46 -23.41
N THR A 65 16.02 16.21 -23.53
CA THR A 65 15.19 15.08 -23.95
C THR A 65 14.06 14.84 -22.95
N ILE A 66 14.37 14.82 -21.65
CA ILE A 66 13.40 14.65 -20.57
C ILE A 66 12.34 15.76 -20.62
N THR A 67 12.77 17.02 -20.75
CA THR A 67 11.86 18.18 -20.82
C THR A 67 10.91 18.06 -22.01
N GLY A 68 11.42 17.70 -23.19
CA GLY A 68 10.61 17.49 -24.38
C GLY A 68 9.60 16.34 -24.22
N ILE A 69 10.02 15.22 -23.64
CA ILE A 69 9.13 14.06 -23.34
C ILE A 69 8.01 14.47 -22.39
N ILE A 70 8.31 15.21 -21.32
CA ILE A 70 7.30 15.57 -20.31
C ILE A 70 6.24 16.49 -20.91
N LEU A 71 6.65 17.49 -21.69
CA LEU A 71 5.71 18.38 -22.37
C LEU A 71 4.83 17.64 -23.38
N GLY A 72 5.41 16.74 -24.16
CA GLY A 72 4.65 15.91 -25.10
C GLY A 72 3.68 14.99 -24.36
N TYR A 73 4.09 14.43 -23.21
CA TYR A 73 3.24 13.60 -22.37
C TYR A 73 2.06 14.37 -21.78
N ILE A 74 2.27 15.56 -21.22
CA ILE A 74 1.19 16.43 -20.70
C ILE A 74 0.15 16.70 -21.80
N THR A 75 0.61 16.96 -23.01
CA THR A 75 -0.28 17.19 -24.16
C THR A 75 -1.10 15.95 -24.49
N ASN A 76 -0.46 14.79 -24.60
CA ASN A 76 -1.15 13.53 -24.88
C ASN A 76 -2.14 13.17 -23.77
N LEU A 77 -1.83 13.51 -22.52
CA LEU A 77 -2.66 13.22 -21.35
C LEU A 77 -4.03 13.89 -21.47
N CYS A 78 -4.10 15.13 -21.98
CA CYS A 78 -5.36 15.78 -22.31
C CYS A 78 -6.20 14.94 -23.29
N PHE A 79 -5.61 14.49 -24.40
CA PHE A 79 -6.32 13.65 -25.37
C PHE A 79 -6.70 12.28 -24.82
N TYR A 80 -5.82 11.64 -24.05
CA TYR A 80 -6.11 10.36 -23.41
C TYR A 80 -7.26 10.47 -22.40
N SER A 81 -7.40 11.60 -21.70
CA SER A 81 -8.53 11.79 -20.79
C SER A 81 -9.88 11.89 -21.53
N ILE A 82 -9.88 12.48 -22.73
CA ILE A 82 -11.06 12.57 -23.59
C ILE A 82 -11.43 11.19 -24.16
N ARG A 83 -10.41 10.44 -24.63
CA ARG A 83 -10.55 9.06 -25.10
C ARG A 83 -11.06 8.11 -24.01
N MET A 84 -10.51 8.25 -22.81
CA MET A 84 -10.97 7.53 -21.63
C MET A 84 -12.46 7.81 -21.37
N ALA A 85 -12.91 9.06 -21.49
CA ALA A 85 -14.32 9.39 -21.34
C ALA A 85 -15.21 8.62 -22.34
N GLY A 86 -14.79 8.54 -23.61
CA GLY A 86 -15.49 7.77 -24.64
C GLY A 86 -15.54 6.27 -24.34
N SER A 87 -14.41 5.69 -23.91
CA SER A 87 -14.36 4.29 -23.49
C SER A 87 -15.27 3.97 -22.30
N MET A 88 -15.39 4.87 -21.32
CA MET A 88 -16.31 4.71 -20.19
C MET A 88 -17.78 4.74 -20.62
N MET A 89 -18.13 5.59 -21.59
CA MET A 89 -19.46 5.61 -22.18
C MET A 89 -19.74 4.28 -22.90
N ASP A 90 -18.80 3.80 -23.73
CA ASP A 90 -18.91 2.55 -24.48
C ASP A 90 -19.09 1.31 -23.59
N GLN A 91 -18.38 1.27 -22.46
CA GLN A 91 -18.50 0.19 -21.50
C GLN A 91 -19.95 0.07 -20.98
N GLN A 92 -20.62 1.21 -20.75
CA GLN A 92 -22.01 1.21 -20.30
C GLN A 92 -23.01 1.00 -21.44
N MET A 93 -22.74 1.53 -22.62
CA MET A 93 -23.62 1.35 -23.79
C MET A 93 -23.65 -0.11 -24.28
N GLY A 94 -22.65 -0.93 -23.93
CA GLY A 94 -22.52 -2.31 -24.40
C GLY A 94 -21.80 -2.44 -25.75
N LEU A 95 -21.28 -1.33 -26.28
CA LEU A 95 -20.49 -1.30 -27.52
C LEU A 95 -19.05 -1.78 -27.32
N SER A 96 -18.58 -1.89 -26.08
CA SER A 96 -17.25 -2.42 -25.73
C SER A 96 -16.99 -3.87 -26.14
N MET A 97 -18.04 -4.65 -26.45
CA MET A 97 -17.90 -5.99 -27.02
C MET A 97 -17.39 -5.96 -28.48
N ILE A 98 -17.54 -4.81 -29.15
CA ILE A 98 -17.02 -4.53 -30.50
C ILE A 98 -15.65 -3.85 -30.33
N ASN A 99 -14.67 -4.60 -29.85
CA ASN A 99 -13.30 -4.12 -29.79
C ASN A 99 -12.72 -4.09 -31.21
N MET A 100 -12.57 -2.90 -31.78
CA MET A 100 -11.91 -2.72 -33.06
C MET A 100 -10.42 -2.52 -32.81
N PHE A 101 -9.58 -3.35 -33.42
CA PHE A 101 -8.14 -3.13 -33.42
C PHE A 101 -7.84 -1.91 -34.29
N ASP A 102 -7.32 -0.85 -33.69
CA ASP A 102 -6.84 0.32 -34.43
C ASP A 102 -5.34 0.15 -34.76
N PRO A 103 -4.98 -0.04 -36.04
CA PRO A 103 -3.59 -0.20 -36.46
C PRO A 103 -2.72 1.04 -36.22
N ASN A 104 -3.32 2.23 -36.10
CA ASN A 104 -2.57 3.48 -35.89
C ASN A 104 -2.22 3.74 -34.42
N SER A 105 -2.99 3.20 -33.47
CA SER A 105 -2.72 3.30 -32.04
C SER A 105 -2.15 2.03 -31.44
N MET A 106 -2.20 0.90 -32.17
CA MET A 106 -1.86 -0.45 -31.69
C MET A 106 -2.65 -0.85 -30.45
N THR A 107 -3.84 -0.27 -30.26
CA THR A 107 -4.71 -0.51 -29.11
C THR A 107 -6.08 -0.99 -29.57
N GLN A 108 -6.73 -1.80 -28.73
CA GLN A 108 -8.16 -2.08 -28.89
C GLN A 108 -8.91 -0.81 -28.52
N THR A 109 -9.58 -0.22 -29.50
CA THR A 109 -10.36 1.01 -29.35
C THR A 109 -11.83 0.68 -29.47
N THR A 110 -12.64 1.41 -28.73
CA THR A 110 -14.10 1.32 -28.82
C THR A 110 -14.63 2.42 -29.76
N LEU A 111 -15.89 2.28 -30.22
CA LEU A 111 -16.47 3.17 -31.22
C LEU A 111 -16.57 4.63 -30.76
N ILE A 112 -17.09 4.87 -29.55
CA ILE A 112 -17.20 6.21 -28.98
C ILE A 112 -15.83 6.73 -28.55
N ASP A 113 -14.87 5.90 -28.12
CA ASP A 113 -13.46 6.32 -27.94
C ASP A 113 -12.90 6.96 -29.22
N ASN A 114 -13.02 6.27 -30.36
CA ASN A 114 -12.54 6.81 -31.64
C ASN A 114 -13.28 8.09 -32.07
N LEU A 115 -14.60 8.14 -31.89
CA LEU A 115 -15.39 9.34 -32.17
C LEU A 115 -14.95 10.52 -31.28
N MET A 116 -14.71 10.26 -30.00
CA MET A 116 -14.21 11.25 -29.04
C MET A 116 -12.79 11.72 -29.40
N ASN A 117 -11.94 10.83 -29.91
CA ASN A 117 -10.61 11.20 -30.41
C ASN A 117 -10.70 12.12 -31.64
N TRP A 118 -11.51 11.78 -32.64
CA TRP A 118 -11.67 12.61 -33.83
C TRP A 118 -12.31 13.97 -33.52
N THR A 119 -13.32 14.01 -32.66
CA THR A 119 -13.92 15.27 -32.21
C THR A 119 -12.89 16.13 -31.46
N ALA A 120 -12.06 15.54 -30.60
CA ALA A 120 -10.98 16.26 -29.94
C ALA A 120 -9.94 16.82 -30.93
N ILE A 121 -9.55 16.05 -31.95
CA ILE A 121 -8.64 16.51 -33.00
C ILE A 121 -9.24 17.67 -33.80
N MET A 122 -10.51 17.56 -34.18
CA MET A 122 -11.21 18.61 -34.93
C MET A 122 -11.30 19.90 -34.12
N ILE A 123 -11.67 19.81 -32.83
CA ILE A 123 -11.73 20.98 -31.94
C ILE A 123 -10.34 21.58 -31.75
N PHE A 124 -9.32 20.74 -31.58
CA PHE A 124 -7.94 21.20 -31.44
C PHE A 124 -7.48 22.02 -32.64
N PHE A 125 -7.72 21.57 -33.87
CA PHE A 125 -7.36 22.36 -35.06
C PHE A 125 -8.23 23.60 -35.23
N SER A 126 -9.53 23.50 -34.94
CA SER A 126 -10.47 24.63 -35.01
C SER A 126 -10.11 25.78 -34.05
N MET A 127 -9.49 25.46 -32.91
CA MET A 127 -9.03 26.44 -31.92
C MET A 127 -7.58 26.90 -32.14
N ASP A 128 -6.98 26.61 -33.29
CA ASP A 128 -5.55 26.85 -33.54
C ASP A 128 -4.61 26.20 -32.50
N GLY A 129 -5.00 25.05 -31.96
CA GLY A 129 -4.27 24.35 -30.91
C GLY A 129 -2.81 24.04 -31.26
N HIS A 130 -2.50 23.83 -32.54
CA HIS A 130 -1.13 23.65 -33.01
C HIS A 130 -0.26 24.91 -32.81
N HIS A 131 -0.81 26.10 -33.00
CA HIS A 131 -0.13 27.37 -32.67
C HIS A 131 0.06 27.50 -31.15
N ILE A 132 -0.93 27.07 -30.37
CA ILE A 132 -0.86 27.05 -28.90
C ILE A 132 0.29 26.16 -28.42
N LEU A 133 0.46 24.96 -29.00
CA LEU A 133 1.56 24.07 -28.68
C LEU A 133 2.93 24.66 -29.05
N ILE A 134 3.07 25.23 -30.25
CA ILE A 134 4.33 25.84 -30.69
C ILE A 134 4.71 27.01 -29.76
N ARG A 135 3.73 27.85 -29.38
CA ARG A 135 3.93 28.93 -28.41
C ARG A 135 4.33 28.38 -27.04
N GLY A 136 3.70 27.31 -26.58
CA GLY A 136 4.04 26.64 -25.34
C GLY A 136 5.46 26.08 -25.31
N ILE A 137 5.91 25.45 -26.40
CA ILE A 137 7.29 24.96 -26.54
C ILE A 137 8.27 26.13 -26.53
N ARG A 138 8.00 27.21 -27.27
CA ARG A 138 8.84 28.41 -27.23
C ARG A 138 8.96 28.94 -25.80
N TYR A 139 7.84 29.09 -25.11
CA TYR A 139 7.80 29.58 -23.72
C TYR A 139 8.55 28.67 -22.75
N SER A 140 8.61 27.35 -23.03
CA SER A 140 9.44 26.41 -22.23
C SER A 140 10.92 26.75 -22.22
N PHE A 141 11.45 27.36 -23.28
CA PHE A 141 12.85 27.75 -23.38
C PHE A 141 13.15 29.06 -22.63
N GLU A 142 12.14 29.91 -22.44
CA GLU A 142 12.25 31.11 -21.60
C GLU A 142 12.25 30.74 -20.10
N LEU A 143 11.42 29.75 -19.73
CA LEU A 143 11.29 29.32 -18.34
C LEU A 143 12.36 28.31 -17.89
N ILE A 144 12.76 27.40 -18.78
CA ILE A 144 13.86 26.46 -18.54
C ILE A 144 14.97 26.73 -19.55
N PRO A 145 15.97 27.53 -19.13
CA PRO A 145 17.19 27.73 -19.88
C PRO A 145 17.87 26.40 -20.19
N ILE A 146 18.57 26.38 -21.31
CA ILE A 146 19.19 25.17 -21.84
C ILE A 146 20.16 24.55 -20.81
N GLY A 147 20.03 23.24 -20.58
CA GLY A 147 20.94 22.47 -19.72
C GLY A 147 20.55 22.38 -18.25
N LYS A 148 19.57 23.15 -17.76
CA LYS A 148 19.04 22.99 -16.40
C LYS A 148 18.09 21.80 -16.29
N SER A 149 18.11 21.12 -15.15
CA SER A 149 17.23 19.97 -14.88
C SER A 149 15.79 20.41 -14.62
N PHE A 150 14.84 19.69 -15.20
CA PHE A 150 13.39 19.85 -15.03
C PHE A 150 12.85 19.14 -13.78
N ILE A 151 13.59 18.16 -13.22
CA ILE A 151 13.00 17.11 -12.35
C ILE A 151 12.88 17.50 -10.87
N ASP A 152 13.53 18.56 -10.40
CA ASP A 152 13.52 18.88 -8.97
C ASP A 152 12.24 19.68 -8.59
N ASN A 153 11.37 19.08 -7.77
CA ASN A 153 10.08 19.59 -7.24
C ASN A 153 8.85 19.69 -8.18
N ASN A 154 8.95 19.33 -9.46
CA ASN A 154 7.81 19.40 -10.38
C ASN A 154 6.88 18.17 -10.38
N ILE A 155 7.26 17.08 -9.71
CA ILE A 155 6.52 15.79 -9.74
C ILE A 155 5.11 15.95 -9.17
N ASP A 156 4.94 16.64 -8.04
CA ASP A 156 3.61 16.81 -7.43
C ASP A 156 2.69 17.65 -8.34
N TYR A 157 3.24 18.61 -9.09
CA TYR A 157 2.46 19.40 -10.05
C TYR A 157 2.05 18.57 -11.29
N ILE A 158 2.94 17.74 -11.84
CA ILE A 158 2.61 16.82 -12.94
C ILE A 158 1.50 15.83 -12.50
N ILE A 159 1.55 15.35 -11.26
CA ILE A 159 0.50 14.52 -10.68
C ILE A 159 -0.82 15.31 -10.62
N ASN A 160 -0.80 16.58 -10.21
CA ASN A 160 -2.00 17.41 -10.20
C ASN A 160 -2.58 17.62 -11.60
N ILE A 161 -1.74 17.82 -12.63
CA ILE A 161 -2.21 17.90 -14.03
C ILE A 161 -2.90 16.58 -14.42
N PHE A 162 -2.27 15.44 -14.14
CA PHE A 162 -2.88 14.14 -14.45
C PHE A 162 -4.25 14.00 -13.78
N VAL A 163 -4.36 14.35 -12.50
CA VAL A 163 -5.61 14.31 -11.74
C VAL A 163 -6.66 15.25 -12.34
N GLN A 164 -6.27 16.47 -12.73
CA GLN A 164 -7.18 17.40 -13.38
C GLN A 164 -7.72 16.85 -14.71
N CYS A 165 -6.84 16.34 -15.57
CA CYS A 165 -7.27 15.72 -16.84
C CYS A 165 -8.17 14.49 -16.58
N PHE A 166 -7.82 13.64 -15.63
CA PHE A 166 -8.65 12.48 -15.24
C PHE A 166 -10.04 12.89 -14.77
N ILE A 167 -10.13 13.90 -13.89
CA ILE A 167 -11.40 14.46 -13.42
C ILE A 167 -12.21 15.03 -14.58
N THR A 168 -11.56 15.72 -15.52
CA THR A 168 -12.23 16.26 -16.71
C THR A 168 -12.77 15.14 -17.61
N GLY A 169 -11.99 14.09 -17.86
CA GLY A 169 -12.46 12.89 -18.57
C GLY A 169 -13.68 12.26 -17.89
N PHE A 170 -13.66 12.14 -16.56
CA PHE A 170 -14.81 11.64 -15.81
C PHE A 170 -16.02 12.57 -15.89
N LYS A 171 -15.83 13.90 -15.80
CA LYS A 171 -16.90 14.90 -15.96
C LYS A 171 -17.56 14.83 -17.35
N ILE A 172 -16.79 14.51 -18.39
CA ILE A 172 -17.31 14.30 -19.75
C ILE A 172 -18.20 13.03 -19.78
N ALA A 173 -17.77 11.94 -19.14
CA ALA A 173 -18.49 10.67 -19.16
C ALA A 173 -19.71 10.60 -18.22
N ILE A 174 -19.65 11.27 -17.07
CA ILE A 174 -20.57 11.03 -15.95
C ILE A 174 -22.07 11.20 -16.28
N PRO A 175 -22.53 12.18 -17.09
CA PRO A 175 -23.96 12.36 -17.33
C PRO A 175 -24.55 11.17 -18.09
N ILE A 176 -23.84 10.70 -19.12
CA ILE A 176 -24.26 9.57 -19.96
C ILE A 176 -24.16 8.26 -19.18
N VAL A 177 -23.04 8.05 -18.47
CA VAL A 177 -22.80 6.86 -17.66
C VAL A 177 -23.87 6.70 -16.58
N LEU A 178 -24.23 7.77 -15.85
CA LEU A 178 -25.25 7.70 -14.81
C LEU A 178 -26.64 7.40 -15.39
N CYS A 179 -27.02 8.02 -16.49
CA CYS A 179 -28.28 7.72 -17.15
C CYS A 179 -28.36 6.27 -17.65
N LEU A 180 -27.27 5.71 -18.17
CA LEU A 180 -27.20 4.32 -18.61
C LEU A 180 -27.22 3.33 -17.43
N LEU A 181 -26.60 3.67 -16.32
CA LEU A 181 -26.70 2.89 -15.07
C LEU A 181 -28.13 2.90 -14.52
N MET A 182 -28.84 4.03 -14.63
CA MET A 182 -30.27 4.07 -14.28
C MET A 182 -31.10 3.22 -15.24
N ALA A 183 -30.76 3.18 -16.53
CA ALA A 183 -31.39 2.28 -17.48
C ALA A 183 -31.16 0.80 -17.11
N ASP A 184 -29.96 0.43 -16.64
CA ASP A 184 -29.68 -0.92 -16.13
C ASP A 184 -30.53 -1.27 -14.92
N PHE A 185 -30.70 -0.32 -13.99
CA PHE A 185 -31.55 -0.51 -12.83
C PHE A 185 -33.02 -0.74 -13.22
N ILE A 186 -33.53 0.07 -14.15
CA ILE A 186 -34.89 -0.06 -14.68
C ILE A 186 -35.06 -1.41 -15.39
N LEU A 187 -34.11 -1.80 -16.24
CA LEU A 187 -34.10 -3.11 -16.92
C LEU A 187 -34.06 -4.27 -15.93
N GLY A 188 -33.27 -4.14 -14.85
CA GLY A 188 -33.23 -5.09 -13.75
C GLY A 188 -34.57 -5.22 -13.02
N LEU A 189 -35.30 -4.13 -12.82
CA LEU A 189 -36.65 -4.17 -12.25
C LEU A 189 -37.67 -4.81 -13.21
N ILE A 190 -37.60 -4.49 -14.51
CA ILE A 190 -38.45 -5.10 -15.54
C ILE A 190 -38.23 -6.62 -15.59
N SER A 191 -36.99 -7.07 -15.45
CA SER A 191 -36.65 -8.51 -15.39
C SER A 191 -37.39 -9.26 -14.30
N ARG A 192 -37.68 -8.58 -13.19
CA ARG A 192 -38.41 -9.14 -12.06
C ARG A 192 -39.91 -9.19 -12.33
N SER A 193 -40.44 -8.16 -12.99
CA SER A 193 -41.87 -8.08 -13.35
C SER A 193 -42.24 -9.02 -14.50
N VAL A 194 -41.32 -9.24 -15.45
CA VAL A 194 -41.51 -10.12 -16.60
C VAL A 194 -40.29 -11.07 -16.71
N PRO A 195 -40.27 -12.19 -15.94
CA PRO A 195 -39.11 -13.09 -15.88
C PRO A 195 -38.78 -13.81 -17.18
N GLN A 196 -39.76 -13.92 -18.08
CA GLN A 196 -39.59 -14.53 -19.40
C GLN A 196 -38.81 -13.63 -20.37
N LEU A 197 -38.68 -12.34 -20.06
CA LEU A 197 -37.96 -11.38 -20.90
C LEU A 197 -36.47 -11.48 -20.59
N ASN A 198 -35.71 -12.04 -21.53
CA ASN A 198 -34.26 -12.03 -21.43
C ASN A 198 -33.76 -10.57 -21.52
N VAL A 199 -33.40 -10.03 -20.36
CA VAL A 199 -32.93 -8.64 -20.18
C VAL A 199 -31.76 -8.32 -21.10
N MET A 200 -30.93 -9.32 -21.43
CA MET A 200 -29.81 -9.12 -22.34
C MET A 200 -30.27 -8.83 -23.77
N ILE A 201 -31.33 -9.50 -24.23
CA ILE A 201 -31.86 -9.38 -25.60
C ILE A 201 -32.53 -8.01 -25.80
N VAL A 202 -33.30 -7.55 -24.82
CA VAL A 202 -34.02 -6.26 -24.92
C VAL A 202 -33.18 -5.09 -24.41
N GLY A 203 -32.37 -5.32 -23.39
CA GLY A 203 -31.59 -4.30 -22.71
C GLY A 203 -30.45 -3.74 -23.55
N MET A 204 -29.70 -4.57 -24.27
CA MET A 204 -28.57 -4.08 -25.08
C MET A 204 -29.01 -3.12 -26.20
N PRO A 205 -30.00 -3.45 -27.07
CA PRO A 205 -30.49 -2.51 -28.08
C PRO A 205 -31.04 -1.21 -27.47
N LEU A 206 -31.78 -1.31 -26.36
CA LEU A 206 -32.33 -0.14 -25.66
C LEU A 206 -31.21 0.77 -25.11
N LYS A 207 -30.18 0.19 -24.47
CA LYS A 207 -29.03 0.94 -23.94
C LYS A 207 -28.23 1.61 -25.04
N ILE A 208 -28.04 0.96 -26.18
CA ILE A 208 -27.36 1.56 -27.34
C ILE A 208 -28.15 2.77 -27.84
N LEU A 209 -29.47 2.63 -28.03
CA LEU A 209 -30.34 3.74 -28.47
C LEU A 209 -30.34 4.91 -27.48
N VAL A 210 -30.53 4.63 -26.18
CA VAL A 210 -30.51 5.64 -25.13
C VAL A 210 -29.15 6.30 -25.05
N GLY A 211 -28.06 5.54 -25.13
CA GLY A 211 -26.70 6.06 -25.08
C GLY A 211 -26.37 6.97 -26.26
N ILE A 212 -26.75 6.59 -27.49
CA ILE A 212 -26.55 7.43 -28.69
C ILE A 212 -27.38 8.72 -28.58
N ALA A 213 -28.64 8.63 -28.15
CA ALA A 213 -29.49 9.81 -27.97
C ALA A 213 -28.90 10.78 -26.92
N LEU A 214 -28.47 10.25 -25.76
CA LEU A 214 -27.83 11.05 -24.71
C LEU A 214 -26.49 11.64 -25.16
N PHE A 215 -25.71 10.90 -25.95
CA PHE A 215 -24.48 11.40 -26.54
C PHE A 215 -24.76 12.61 -27.43
N ILE A 216 -25.72 12.50 -28.36
CA ILE A 216 -26.12 13.60 -29.26
C ILE A 216 -26.56 14.83 -28.48
N ILE A 217 -27.41 14.65 -27.45
CA ILE A 217 -27.88 15.75 -26.60
C ILE A 217 -26.72 16.39 -25.82
N SER A 218 -25.73 15.60 -25.43
CA SER A 218 -24.58 16.05 -24.63
C SER A 218 -23.43 16.62 -25.46
N ILE A 219 -23.47 16.57 -26.79
CA ILE A 219 -22.40 17.10 -27.66
C ILE A 219 -21.96 18.52 -27.28
N PRO A 220 -22.87 19.51 -27.06
CA PRO A 220 -22.46 20.86 -26.72
C PRO A 220 -21.64 20.93 -25.41
N LEU A 221 -22.03 20.13 -24.41
CA LEU A 221 -21.32 20.04 -23.14
C LEU A 221 -19.96 19.37 -23.32
N ILE A 222 -19.89 18.29 -24.09
CA ILE A 222 -18.65 17.58 -24.42
C ILE A 222 -17.67 18.52 -25.13
N VAL A 223 -18.13 19.23 -26.15
CA VAL A 223 -17.32 20.20 -26.92
C VAL A 223 -16.77 21.30 -26.01
N ASN A 224 -17.58 21.84 -25.10
CA ASN A 224 -17.15 22.88 -24.15
C ASN A 224 -16.10 22.35 -23.14
N GLN A 225 -16.25 21.11 -22.66
CA GLN A 225 -15.25 20.51 -21.75
C GLN A 225 -13.93 20.22 -22.48
N ILE A 226 -13.99 19.72 -23.73
CA ILE A 226 -12.80 19.50 -24.56
C ILE A 226 -12.10 20.83 -24.84
N SER A 227 -12.83 21.86 -25.27
CA SER A 227 -12.26 23.18 -25.57
C SER A 227 -11.61 23.80 -24.33
N HIS A 228 -12.28 23.70 -23.17
CA HIS A 228 -11.72 24.15 -21.91
C HIS A 228 -10.42 23.42 -21.57
N LEU A 229 -10.40 22.08 -21.66
CA LEU A 229 -9.20 21.28 -21.36
C LEU A 229 -8.03 21.64 -22.30
N LEU A 230 -8.29 21.76 -23.60
CA LEU A 230 -7.26 22.10 -24.59
C LEU A 230 -6.74 23.52 -24.39
N SER A 231 -7.60 24.47 -23.99
CA SER A 231 -7.19 25.86 -23.70
C SER A 231 -6.27 25.98 -22.47
N GLN A 232 -6.28 24.98 -21.58
CA GLN A 232 -5.45 24.98 -20.36
C GLN A 232 -4.04 24.45 -20.58
N ILE A 233 -3.74 23.81 -21.72
CA ILE A 233 -2.43 23.22 -22.01
C ILE A 233 -1.27 24.22 -21.76
N PRO A 234 -1.34 25.50 -22.18
CA PRO A 234 -0.28 26.48 -21.89
C PRO A 234 -0.06 26.73 -20.40
N LYS A 235 -1.15 26.81 -19.62
CA LYS A 235 -1.07 27.01 -18.15
C LYS A 235 -0.48 25.79 -17.46
N MET A 236 -0.79 24.59 -17.96
CA MET A 236 -0.18 23.34 -17.48
C MET A 236 1.33 23.34 -17.71
N TYR A 237 1.79 23.87 -18.85
CA TYR A 237 3.22 24.05 -19.08
C TYR A 237 3.83 25.10 -18.14
N GLU A 238 3.23 26.28 -18.04
CA GLU A 238 3.72 27.36 -17.17
C GLU A 238 3.87 26.91 -15.70
N GLY A 239 2.84 26.26 -15.15
CA GLY A 239 2.91 25.77 -13.77
C GLY A 239 3.88 24.60 -13.57
N THR A 240 4.16 23.79 -14.60
CA THR A 240 5.26 22.81 -14.53
C THR A 240 6.62 23.46 -14.46
N PHE A 241 6.76 24.68 -14.96
CA PHE A 241 8.05 25.34 -15.09
C PHE A 241 8.33 26.34 -13.96
N ALA A 242 7.29 26.98 -13.41
CA ALA A 242 7.40 27.99 -12.34
C ALA A 242 7.93 27.46 -10.99
N LEU A 243 8.07 26.14 -10.83
CA LEU A 243 8.45 25.48 -9.58
C LEU A 243 9.92 25.02 -9.54
N ALA A 244 10.75 25.36 -10.54
CA ALA A 244 12.18 25.07 -10.56
C ALA A 244 13.06 26.33 -10.35
N PRO A 245 13.98 26.42 -9.36
CA PRO A 245 14.28 25.53 -8.24
C PRO A 245 13.95 26.16 -6.86
N MET A 246 13.42 25.34 -5.94
CA MET A 246 13.55 25.61 -4.49
C MET A 246 13.89 24.30 -3.78
N PHE A 247 15.11 24.24 -3.26
CA PHE A 247 15.67 23.32 -2.26
C PHE A 247 15.24 21.84 -2.24
N PHE A 248 16.25 20.97 -2.38
CA PHE A 248 16.29 19.65 -1.75
C PHE A 248 16.07 19.81 -0.24
N MET A 249 14.85 19.58 0.23
CA MET A 249 14.63 19.34 1.65
C MET A 249 14.97 17.87 1.90
N GLY A 250 16.19 17.65 2.36
CA GLY A 250 16.67 16.34 2.78
C GLY A 250 15.65 15.72 3.72
N SER A 251 15.11 14.57 3.32
CA SER A 251 14.44 13.68 4.25
C SER A 251 15.41 13.38 5.37
N THR A 252 14.98 13.55 6.62
CA THR A 252 15.74 13.12 7.78
C THR A 252 16.08 11.65 7.61
N ASP A 253 17.36 11.35 7.42
CA ASP A 253 17.81 10.00 7.15
C ASP A 253 17.46 9.11 8.34
N LYS A 254 16.55 8.18 8.08
CA LYS A 254 16.21 7.10 9.00
C LYS A 254 17.43 6.21 9.12
N THR A 255 18.17 6.38 10.21
CA THR A 255 19.46 5.74 10.45
C THR A 255 19.35 4.52 11.35
N GLU A 256 18.35 4.49 12.23
CA GLU A 256 18.19 3.44 13.23
C GLU A 256 17.44 2.22 12.67
N ASP A 257 17.85 1.02 13.09
CA ASP A 257 17.15 -0.21 12.73
C ASP A 257 15.78 -0.27 13.44
N ALA A 258 14.78 -0.86 12.76
CA ALA A 258 13.44 -1.00 13.32
C ALA A 258 13.42 -1.86 14.58
N THR A 259 12.74 -1.39 15.62
CA THR A 259 12.52 -2.12 16.88
C THR A 259 11.72 -3.43 16.65
N PRO A 260 11.79 -4.40 17.58
CA PRO A 260 11.00 -5.63 17.50
C PRO A 260 9.49 -5.38 17.42
N LYS A 261 9.00 -4.35 18.11
CA LYS A 261 7.58 -3.97 18.16
C LYS A 261 7.12 -3.43 16.80
N LYS A 262 7.81 -2.46 16.20
CA LYS A 262 7.54 -1.98 14.83
C LYS A 262 7.56 -3.12 13.80
N ARG A 263 8.54 -4.04 13.89
CA ARG A 263 8.59 -5.24 13.00
C ARG A 263 7.37 -6.14 13.19
N GLY A 264 6.97 -6.38 14.43
CA GLY A 264 5.78 -7.17 14.78
C GLY A 264 4.48 -6.55 14.25
N GLU A 265 4.29 -5.23 14.40
CA GLU A 265 3.12 -4.52 13.88
C GLU A 265 3.05 -4.55 12.35
N GLN A 266 4.18 -4.34 11.68
CA GLN A 266 4.24 -4.38 10.22
C GLN A 266 3.96 -5.79 9.69
N ARG A 267 4.44 -6.82 10.39
CA ARG A 267 4.09 -8.22 10.10
C ARG A 267 2.59 -8.48 10.29
N LYS A 268 1.97 -8.00 11.37
CA LYS A 268 0.50 -8.10 11.58
C LYS A 268 -0.30 -7.41 10.48
N LYS A 269 0.18 -6.27 9.98
CA LYS A 269 -0.39 -5.54 8.83
C LYS A 269 -0.19 -6.22 7.47
N GLY A 270 0.48 -7.38 7.43
CA GLY A 270 0.80 -8.10 6.20
C GLY A 270 1.95 -7.49 5.39
N ASN A 271 2.70 -6.52 5.94
CA ASN A 271 3.83 -5.89 5.27
C ASN A 271 5.15 -6.64 5.57
N ILE A 272 5.48 -7.61 4.73
CA ILE A 272 6.60 -8.53 4.90
C ILE A 272 7.47 -8.50 3.65
N ALA A 273 8.77 -8.72 3.78
CA ALA A 273 9.66 -8.88 2.64
C ALA A 273 9.24 -10.11 1.83
N LYS A 274 8.71 -9.90 0.62
CA LYS A 274 8.31 -10.95 -0.31
C LYS A 274 8.93 -10.67 -1.68
N SER A 275 9.75 -11.60 -2.15
CA SER A 275 10.22 -11.65 -3.54
C SER A 275 9.15 -12.32 -4.41
N ARG A 276 8.85 -11.70 -5.54
CA ARG A 276 7.87 -12.25 -6.51
C ARG A 276 8.49 -13.36 -7.37
N GLU A 277 9.81 -13.32 -7.56
CA GLU A 277 10.52 -14.27 -8.42
C GLU A 277 10.75 -15.62 -7.73
N LEU A 278 10.89 -15.64 -6.41
CA LEU A 278 11.20 -16.88 -5.67
C LEU A 278 10.12 -17.97 -5.82
N PRO A 279 8.81 -17.70 -5.65
CA PRO A 279 7.79 -18.71 -5.91
C PRO A 279 7.80 -19.23 -7.35
N VAL A 280 8.04 -18.35 -8.34
CA VAL A 280 8.10 -18.70 -9.76
C VAL A 280 9.28 -19.61 -10.06
N ALA A 281 10.46 -19.30 -9.51
CA ALA A 281 11.65 -20.14 -9.67
C ALA A 281 11.48 -21.52 -9.02
N MET A 282 10.85 -21.58 -7.84
CA MET A 282 10.58 -22.84 -7.13
C MET A 282 9.56 -23.72 -7.86
N THR A 283 8.48 -23.15 -8.40
CA THR A 283 7.50 -23.90 -9.19
C THR A 283 8.09 -24.36 -10.52
N LEU A 284 8.92 -23.54 -11.16
CA LEU A 284 9.63 -23.92 -12.38
C LEU A 284 10.65 -25.04 -12.12
N PHE A 285 11.39 -24.97 -11.02
CA PHE A 285 12.33 -26.02 -10.61
C PHE A 285 11.61 -27.35 -10.38
N ALA A 286 10.53 -27.32 -9.62
CA ALA A 286 9.65 -28.46 -9.42
C ALA A 286 9.16 -29.06 -10.74
N PHE A 287 8.62 -28.23 -11.63
CA PHE A 287 8.13 -28.67 -12.93
C PHE A 287 9.26 -29.31 -13.77
N THR A 288 10.44 -28.69 -13.79
CA THR A 288 11.61 -29.19 -14.51
C THR A 288 12.04 -30.58 -14.02
N LEU A 289 11.96 -30.85 -12.71
CA LEU A 289 12.24 -32.17 -12.15
C LEU A 289 11.17 -33.22 -12.48
N LEU A 290 9.90 -32.80 -12.57
CA LEU A 290 8.78 -33.69 -12.86
C LEU A 290 8.73 -34.14 -14.32
N VAL A 291 9.11 -33.29 -15.27
CA VAL A 291 9.09 -33.59 -16.71
C VAL A 291 9.74 -34.95 -17.03
N PRO A 292 11.02 -35.23 -16.70
CA PRO A 292 11.63 -36.50 -17.07
C PRO A 292 10.97 -37.71 -16.41
N THR A 293 10.38 -37.55 -15.21
CA THR A 293 9.71 -38.65 -14.50
C THR A 293 8.30 -38.95 -15.03
N LEU A 294 7.54 -37.92 -15.40
CA LEU A 294 6.16 -38.07 -15.86
C LEU A 294 6.05 -38.22 -17.38
N PHE A 295 7.09 -37.86 -18.13
CA PHE A 295 7.04 -37.86 -19.59
C PHE A 295 6.62 -39.22 -20.17
N SER A 296 7.25 -40.31 -19.72
CA SER A 296 6.92 -41.65 -20.20
C SER A 296 5.46 -42.01 -19.90
N TYR A 297 4.99 -41.76 -18.68
CA TYR A 297 3.61 -42.01 -18.28
C TYR A 297 2.59 -41.23 -19.13
N VAL A 298 2.88 -39.95 -19.43
CA VAL A 298 2.03 -39.12 -20.30
C VAL A 298 2.01 -39.66 -21.72
N VAL A 299 3.18 -40.01 -22.28
CA VAL A 299 3.29 -40.55 -23.64
C VAL A 299 2.56 -41.89 -23.78
N ASP A 300 2.72 -42.78 -22.80
CA ASP A 300 2.05 -44.09 -22.82
C ASP A 300 0.52 -43.94 -22.69
N THR A 301 0.06 -43.01 -21.85
CA THR A 301 -1.37 -42.71 -21.70
C THR A 301 -1.94 -42.11 -22.99
N LEU A 302 -1.24 -41.16 -23.61
CA LEU A 302 -1.64 -40.58 -24.90
C LEU A 302 -1.67 -41.62 -26.01
N LYS A 303 -0.66 -42.49 -26.07
CA LYS A 303 -0.60 -43.61 -27.03
C LYS A 303 -1.75 -44.57 -26.83
N SER A 304 -2.07 -44.94 -25.59
CA SER A 304 -3.21 -45.79 -25.25
C SER A 304 -4.53 -45.15 -25.65
N SER A 305 -4.70 -43.85 -25.37
CA SER A 305 -5.91 -43.10 -25.70
C SER A 305 -6.10 -42.99 -27.22
N LEU A 306 -5.03 -42.65 -27.94
CA LEU A 306 -5.03 -42.58 -29.41
C LEU A 306 -5.34 -43.94 -30.03
N ASN A 307 -4.73 -45.03 -29.54
CA ASN A 307 -5.06 -46.38 -29.96
C ASN A 307 -6.53 -46.73 -29.67
N HIS A 308 -7.04 -46.38 -28.49
CA HIS A 308 -8.43 -46.62 -28.12
C HIS A 308 -9.39 -45.93 -29.10
N PHE A 309 -9.24 -44.62 -29.32
CA PHE A 309 -10.11 -43.86 -30.20
C PHE A 309 -9.95 -44.21 -31.69
N LEU A 310 -8.77 -44.63 -32.14
CA LEU A 310 -8.59 -45.14 -33.52
C LEU A 310 -9.10 -46.57 -33.70
N SER A 311 -9.13 -47.37 -32.64
CA SER A 311 -9.67 -48.75 -32.65
C SER A 311 -11.19 -48.81 -32.51
N VAL A 312 -11.82 -47.69 -32.11
CA VAL A 312 -13.27 -47.57 -32.07
C VAL A 312 -13.80 -47.79 -33.49
N ASN A 313 -14.60 -48.85 -33.66
CA ASN A 313 -15.15 -49.25 -34.96
C ASN A 313 -15.84 -48.06 -35.63
N PHE A 314 -15.38 -47.69 -36.83
CA PHE A 314 -16.02 -46.66 -37.67
C PHE A 314 -17.48 -46.99 -38.05
N TYR A 315 -17.91 -48.24 -37.82
CA TYR A 315 -19.28 -48.72 -38.01
C TYR A 315 -20.16 -48.64 -36.75
N MET A 316 -19.68 -48.06 -35.64
CA MET A 316 -20.53 -47.87 -34.45
C MET A 316 -21.67 -46.90 -34.77
N ASN A 317 -22.91 -47.36 -34.57
CA ASN A 317 -24.06 -46.47 -34.57
C ASN A 317 -23.96 -45.51 -33.38
N ILE A 318 -23.98 -44.21 -33.70
CA ILE A 318 -23.93 -43.15 -32.70
C ILE A 318 -25.31 -43.08 -32.01
N ASN A 319 -25.38 -43.56 -30.78
CA ASN A 319 -26.52 -43.41 -29.88
C ASN A 319 -26.08 -42.65 -28.62
N TYR A 320 -27.05 -42.17 -27.82
CA TYR A 320 -26.77 -41.39 -26.61
C TYR A 320 -25.85 -42.12 -25.62
N SER A 321 -26.03 -43.43 -25.42
CA SER A 321 -25.21 -44.22 -24.49
C SER A 321 -23.75 -44.39 -24.95
N ASN A 322 -23.52 -44.57 -26.25
CA ASN A 322 -22.18 -44.72 -26.80
C ASN A 322 -21.44 -43.38 -26.81
N LEU A 323 -22.14 -42.28 -27.07
CA LEU A 323 -21.60 -40.93 -26.95
C LEU A 323 -21.20 -40.59 -25.51
N GLU A 324 -22.06 -40.90 -24.53
CA GLU A 324 -21.78 -40.69 -23.12
C GLU A 324 -20.52 -41.46 -22.69
N ASN A 325 -20.41 -42.73 -23.06
CA ASN A 325 -19.23 -43.55 -22.75
C ASN A 325 -17.95 -42.99 -23.39
N LEU A 326 -17.99 -42.53 -24.65
CA LEU A 326 -16.84 -41.92 -25.31
C LEU A 326 -16.40 -40.62 -24.61
N ILE A 327 -17.35 -39.80 -24.18
CA ILE A 327 -17.07 -38.56 -23.42
C ILE A 327 -16.45 -38.89 -22.06
N ILE A 328 -16.99 -39.88 -21.33
CA ILE A 328 -16.47 -40.29 -20.03
C ILE A 328 -15.04 -40.83 -20.16
N VAL A 329 -14.76 -41.69 -21.15
CA VAL A 329 -13.41 -42.20 -21.39
C VAL A 329 -12.44 -41.08 -21.75
N GLY A 330 -12.85 -40.15 -22.61
CA GLY A 330 -12.04 -38.97 -22.96
C GLY A 330 -11.73 -38.09 -21.76
N LEU A 331 -12.73 -37.84 -20.90
CA LEU A 331 -12.55 -37.11 -19.64
C LEU A 331 -11.61 -37.85 -18.68
N MET A 332 -11.75 -39.17 -18.56
CA MET A 332 -10.92 -39.99 -17.69
C MET A 332 -9.44 -39.96 -18.14
N ASP A 333 -9.19 -40.09 -19.43
CA ASP A 333 -7.83 -40.02 -19.99
C ASP A 333 -7.24 -38.61 -19.85
N PHE A 334 -8.05 -37.56 -20.02
CA PHE A 334 -7.65 -36.20 -19.70
C PHE A 334 -7.22 -36.06 -18.23
N PHE A 335 -8.02 -36.52 -17.27
CA PHE A 335 -7.68 -36.43 -15.84
C PHE A 335 -6.46 -37.27 -15.47
N LYS A 336 -6.27 -38.45 -16.08
CA LYS A 336 -5.07 -39.29 -15.88
C LYS A 336 -3.79 -38.56 -16.30
N ILE A 337 -3.83 -37.73 -17.35
CA ILE A 337 -2.68 -36.94 -17.81
C ILE A 337 -2.54 -35.66 -16.96
N PHE A 338 -3.66 -34.98 -16.70
CA PHE A 338 -3.67 -33.67 -16.08
C PHE A 338 -3.36 -33.69 -14.57
N LEU A 339 -4.01 -34.56 -13.79
CA LEU A 339 -3.89 -34.56 -12.33
C LEU A 339 -2.45 -34.82 -11.82
N PRO A 340 -1.69 -35.78 -12.38
CA PRO A 340 -0.30 -36.01 -11.93
C PRO A 340 0.64 -34.84 -12.16
N ILE A 341 0.30 -33.93 -13.08
CA ILE A 341 1.06 -32.68 -13.32
C ILE A 341 0.51 -31.55 -12.45
N ALA A 342 -0.81 -31.39 -12.40
CA ALA A 342 -1.48 -30.28 -11.73
C ALA A 342 -1.35 -30.33 -10.21
N ILE A 343 -1.50 -31.51 -9.59
CA ILE A 343 -1.47 -31.66 -8.12
C ILE A 343 -0.09 -31.26 -7.56
N PRO A 344 1.04 -31.83 -8.03
CA PRO A 344 2.35 -31.41 -7.54
C PRO A 344 2.62 -29.93 -7.78
N PHE A 345 2.20 -29.38 -8.93
CA PHE A 345 2.39 -27.97 -9.24
C PHE A 345 1.62 -27.05 -8.27
N LEU A 346 0.37 -27.38 -7.94
CA LEU A 346 -0.43 -26.66 -6.96
C LEU A 346 0.20 -26.73 -5.57
N VAL A 347 0.54 -27.94 -5.11
CA VAL A 347 1.17 -28.15 -3.79
C VAL A 347 2.48 -27.37 -3.68
N LEU A 348 3.34 -27.43 -4.70
CA LEU A 348 4.63 -26.74 -4.69
C LEU A 348 4.48 -25.22 -4.77
N GLY A 349 3.48 -24.71 -5.49
CA GLY A 349 3.15 -23.28 -5.49
C GLY A 349 2.73 -22.77 -4.10
N VAL A 350 1.94 -23.56 -3.37
CA VAL A 350 1.54 -23.25 -1.99
C VAL A 350 2.74 -23.34 -1.05
N VAL A 351 3.52 -24.43 -1.12
CA VAL A 351 4.70 -24.66 -0.28
C VAL A 351 5.75 -23.56 -0.50
N ALA A 352 5.99 -23.13 -1.74
CA ALA A 352 6.94 -22.06 -2.04
C ALA A 352 6.51 -20.73 -1.40
N ASN A 353 5.21 -20.41 -1.42
CA ASN A 353 4.68 -19.22 -0.74
C ASN A 353 4.80 -19.34 0.79
N LEU A 354 4.50 -20.52 1.36
CA LEU A 354 4.62 -20.78 2.79
C LEU A 354 6.07 -20.74 3.27
N PHE A 355 7.02 -21.28 2.50
CA PHE A 355 8.45 -21.25 2.84
C PHE A 355 8.98 -19.81 2.89
N GLN A 356 8.53 -18.94 1.97
CA GLN A 356 8.98 -17.56 1.91
C GLN A 356 8.41 -16.67 3.01
N VAL A 357 7.11 -16.79 3.29
CA VAL A 357 6.39 -15.86 4.18
C VAL A 357 6.21 -16.43 5.60
N GLY A 358 6.24 -17.75 5.73
CA GLY A 358 5.75 -18.46 6.91
C GLY A 358 4.23 -18.44 7.00
N ILE A 359 3.69 -19.13 8.01
CA ILE A 359 2.26 -19.08 8.32
C ILE A 359 1.95 -17.69 8.89
N LEU A 360 1.12 -16.92 8.18
CA LEU A 360 0.70 -15.59 8.60
C LEU A 360 -0.81 -15.41 8.37
N PHE A 361 -1.57 -15.45 9.46
CA PHE A 361 -2.98 -15.11 9.44
C PHE A 361 -3.15 -13.63 9.80
N THR A 362 -3.64 -12.82 8.84
CA THR A 362 -4.01 -11.43 9.09
C THR A 362 -5.36 -11.10 8.46
N GLY A 363 -6.28 -10.60 9.28
CA GLY A 363 -7.56 -10.04 8.82
C GLY A 363 -7.48 -8.54 8.52
N GLU A 364 -6.35 -7.87 8.80
CA GLU A 364 -6.22 -6.42 8.59
C GLU A 364 -6.16 -6.06 7.11
N THR A 365 -5.58 -6.94 6.28
CA THR A 365 -5.52 -6.74 4.82
C THR A 365 -6.88 -6.87 4.13
N LEU A 366 -7.87 -7.49 4.80
CA LEU A 366 -9.25 -7.64 4.30
C LEU A 366 -10.11 -6.39 4.57
N LYS A 367 -9.66 -5.46 5.42
CA LYS A 367 -10.40 -4.22 5.69
C LYS A 367 -10.34 -3.29 4.47
N PRO A 368 -11.48 -2.81 3.94
CA PRO A 368 -11.49 -1.87 2.84
C PRO A 368 -10.84 -0.56 3.27
N ASN A 369 -9.72 -0.20 2.64
CA ASN A 369 -9.00 1.02 2.93
C ASN A 369 -9.25 2.05 1.81
N LEU A 370 -10.19 2.98 2.06
CA LEU A 370 -10.57 4.03 1.10
C LEU A 370 -9.39 4.94 0.69
N SER A 371 -8.33 5.02 1.51
CA SER A 371 -7.12 5.77 1.14
C SER A 371 -6.38 5.17 -0.05
N LYS A 372 -6.54 3.87 -0.33
CA LYS A 372 -5.98 3.22 -1.54
C LYS A 372 -6.73 3.60 -2.82
N LEU A 373 -7.96 4.13 -2.72
CA LEU A 373 -8.72 4.65 -3.87
C LEU A 373 -8.31 6.07 -4.26
N ASN A 374 -7.44 6.72 -3.49
CA ASN A 374 -6.97 8.06 -3.83
C ASN A 374 -6.02 7.99 -5.04
N PRO A 375 -6.40 8.54 -6.20
CA PRO A 375 -5.62 8.45 -7.44
C PRO A 375 -4.24 9.13 -7.31
N ILE A 376 -4.11 10.18 -6.50
CA ILE A 376 -2.84 10.87 -6.25
C ILE A 376 -1.84 9.90 -5.59
N SER A 377 -2.28 9.20 -4.55
CA SER A 377 -1.41 8.26 -3.81
C SER A 377 -1.07 7.02 -4.62
N GLY A 378 -2.02 6.51 -5.42
CA GLY A 378 -1.80 5.39 -6.33
C GLY A 378 -0.75 5.74 -7.40
N PHE A 379 -0.86 6.92 -8.00
CA PHE A 379 0.06 7.36 -9.04
C PHE A 379 1.46 7.70 -8.50
N LYS A 380 1.55 8.35 -7.32
CA LYS A 380 2.82 8.57 -6.63
C LYS A 380 3.56 7.25 -6.34
N ASN A 381 2.82 6.19 -6.05
CA ASN A 381 3.39 4.85 -5.91
C ASN A 381 3.83 4.28 -7.28
N MET A 382 3.07 4.48 -8.36
CA MET A 382 3.44 4.04 -9.71
C MET A 382 4.70 4.72 -10.26
N PHE A 383 4.91 6.01 -9.97
CA PHE A 383 6.09 6.78 -10.40
C PHE A 383 7.16 6.93 -9.30
N SER A 384 7.12 6.08 -8.28
CA SER A 384 8.15 6.05 -7.24
C SER A 384 9.46 5.46 -7.77
N MET A 385 10.60 5.83 -7.16
CA MET A 385 11.90 5.20 -7.46
C MET A 385 11.88 3.67 -7.32
N ARG A 386 11.03 3.16 -6.43
CA ARG A 386 10.80 1.72 -6.29
C ARG A 386 10.20 1.11 -7.56
N SER A 387 9.20 1.75 -8.14
CA SER A 387 8.54 1.27 -9.36
C SER A 387 9.46 1.33 -10.57
N LEU A 388 10.25 2.41 -10.70
CA LEU A 388 11.28 2.50 -11.74
C LEU A 388 12.33 1.39 -11.60
N SER A 389 12.82 1.14 -10.38
CA SER A 389 13.78 0.05 -10.11
C SER A 389 13.19 -1.34 -10.42
N THR A 390 11.89 -1.52 -10.18
CA THR A 390 11.18 -2.77 -10.49
C THR A 390 11.06 -2.96 -12.00
N LEU A 391 10.72 -1.89 -12.75
CA LEU A 391 10.59 -1.93 -14.20
C LEU A 391 11.93 -2.30 -14.89
N ILE A 392 13.03 -1.68 -14.47
CA ILE A 392 14.37 -1.98 -14.98
C ILE A 392 14.72 -3.44 -14.72
N LYS A 393 14.47 -3.92 -13.49
CA LYS A 393 14.71 -5.31 -13.09
C LYS A 393 13.89 -6.28 -13.96
N ASP A 394 12.59 -6.05 -14.10
CA ASP A 394 11.69 -6.93 -14.84
C ASP A 394 12.04 -6.96 -16.33
N THR A 395 12.44 -5.81 -16.91
CA THR A 395 12.92 -5.73 -18.30
C THR A 395 14.23 -6.49 -18.49
N ALA A 396 15.16 -6.40 -17.54
CA ALA A 396 16.41 -7.16 -17.57
C ALA A 396 16.15 -8.67 -17.50
N ILE A 397 15.26 -9.12 -16.61
CA ILE A 397 14.86 -10.54 -16.50
C ILE A 397 14.29 -11.04 -17.83
N ILE A 398 13.34 -10.31 -18.42
CA ILE A 398 12.75 -10.68 -19.72
C ILE A 398 13.81 -10.75 -20.81
N SER A 399 14.75 -9.80 -20.83
CA SER A 399 15.84 -9.77 -21.81
C SER A 399 16.76 -11.00 -21.69
N VAL A 400 17.11 -11.40 -20.46
CA VAL A 400 17.91 -12.60 -20.20
C VAL A 400 17.17 -13.86 -20.65
N LEU A 401 15.88 -14.00 -20.30
CA LEU A 401 15.07 -15.15 -20.71
C LEU A 401 14.88 -15.21 -22.23
N ALA A 402 14.65 -14.06 -22.88
CA ALA A 402 14.54 -13.96 -24.33
C ALA A 402 15.84 -14.35 -25.02
N TYR A 403 17.00 -13.93 -24.49
CA TYR A 403 18.30 -14.34 -25.00
C TYR A 403 18.53 -15.85 -24.87
N ILE A 404 18.19 -16.45 -23.72
CA ILE A 404 18.29 -17.91 -23.52
C ILE A 404 17.40 -18.65 -24.52
N GLY A 405 16.15 -18.19 -24.71
CA GLY A 405 15.22 -18.76 -25.67
C GLY A 405 15.76 -18.66 -27.10
N TYR A 406 16.16 -17.46 -27.53
CA TYR A 406 16.74 -17.23 -28.86
C TYR A 406 17.95 -18.12 -29.13
N LYS A 407 18.90 -18.17 -28.19
CA LYS A 407 20.10 -19.01 -28.31
C LYS A 407 19.75 -20.50 -28.35
N PHE A 408 18.80 -20.94 -27.51
CA PHE A 408 18.32 -22.32 -27.55
C PHE A 408 17.72 -22.69 -28.92
N PHE A 409 16.89 -21.82 -29.50
CA PHE A 409 16.34 -22.03 -30.84
C PHE A 409 17.43 -22.09 -31.90
N GLN A 410 18.43 -21.22 -31.83
CA GLN A 410 19.56 -21.22 -32.76
C GLN A 410 20.36 -22.53 -32.66
N ASP A 411 20.68 -22.97 -31.44
CA ASP A 411 21.47 -24.17 -31.18
C ASP A 411 20.73 -25.46 -31.62
N ASN A 412 19.39 -25.48 -31.53
CA ASN A 412 18.56 -26.67 -31.81
C ASN A 412 17.75 -26.57 -33.11
N TYR A 413 18.02 -25.57 -33.95
CA TYR A 413 17.22 -25.27 -35.14
C TYR A 413 17.05 -26.48 -36.06
N LEU A 414 18.14 -27.20 -36.33
CA LEU A 414 18.12 -28.38 -37.20
C LEU A 414 17.33 -29.55 -36.61
N ASP A 415 17.39 -29.75 -35.29
CA ASP A 415 16.67 -30.83 -34.62
C ASP A 415 15.17 -30.55 -34.58
N ILE A 416 14.79 -29.29 -34.38
CA ILE A 416 13.39 -28.83 -34.45
C ILE A 416 12.83 -29.04 -35.87
N LEU A 417 13.58 -28.69 -36.93
CA LEU A 417 13.14 -28.90 -38.31
C LEU A 417 12.93 -30.38 -38.65
N LYS A 418 13.76 -31.27 -38.08
CA LYS A 418 13.67 -32.71 -38.33
C LYS A 418 12.45 -33.35 -37.65
N LEU A 419 11.83 -32.72 -36.65
CA LEU A 419 10.67 -33.28 -35.93
C LEU A 419 9.54 -33.73 -36.87
N GLY A 420 9.32 -33.04 -38.00
CA GLY A 420 8.29 -33.41 -38.98
C GLY A 420 8.53 -34.74 -39.72
N ASN A 421 9.78 -35.24 -39.72
CA ASN A 421 10.19 -36.43 -40.48
C ASN A 421 10.70 -37.58 -39.59
N ILE A 422 10.57 -37.46 -38.26
CA ILE A 422 11.05 -38.47 -37.30
C ILE A 422 9.96 -39.52 -37.04
N TYR A 423 10.37 -40.77 -36.91
CA TYR A 423 9.51 -41.89 -36.51
C TYR A 423 8.88 -41.66 -35.11
N LEU A 424 7.58 -41.92 -34.97
CA LEU A 424 6.74 -41.50 -33.83
C LEU A 424 7.28 -41.86 -32.43
N PRO A 425 7.82 -43.06 -32.18
CA PRO A 425 8.47 -43.41 -30.90
C PRO A 425 9.71 -42.57 -30.60
N THR A 426 10.56 -42.28 -31.58
CA THR A 426 11.78 -41.47 -31.42
C THR A 426 11.46 -39.98 -31.27
N LEU A 427 10.35 -39.53 -31.87
CA LEU A 427 9.86 -38.16 -31.79
C LEU A 427 9.59 -37.77 -30.33
N MET A 428 8.95 -38.64 -29.54
CA MET A 428 8.64 -38.36 -28.15
C MET A 428 9.90 -38.16 -27.30
N TYR A 429 10.94 -38.99 -27.45
CA TYR A 429 12.20 -38.78 -26.73
C TYR A 429 12.91 -37.49 -27.13
N THR A 430 12.91 -37.15 -28.42
CA THR A 430 13.51 -35.91 -28.92
C THR A 430 12.79 -34.68 -28.36
N VAL A 431 11.45 -34.71 -28.33
CA VAL A 431 10.63 -33.65 -27.71
C VAL A 431 10.92 -33.52 -26.22
N LYS A 432 11.04 -34.63 -25.49
CA LYS A 432 11.40 -34.64 -24.06
C LYS A 432 12.73 -33.92 -23.83
N ASP A 433 13.77 -34.28 -24.59
CA ASP A 433 15.11 -33.75 -24.39
C ASP A 433 15.18 -32.25 -24.74
N LEU A 434 14.50 -31.81 -25.80
CA LEU A 434 14.36 -30.39 -26.13
C LEU A 434 13.63 -29.62 -25.02
N VAL A 435 12.48 -30.12 -24.55
CA VAL A 435 11.68 -29.48 -23.50
C VAL A 435 12.46 -29.43 -22.18
N TYR A 436 13.11 -30.53 -21.78
CA TYR A 436 13.91 -30.57 -20.57
C TYR A 436 15.15 -29.67 -20.65
N SER A 437 15.81 -29.61 -21.82
CA SER A 437 16.99 -28.75 -22.01
C SER A 437 16.65 -27.27 -21.92
N ILE A 438 15.56 -26.81 -22.56
CA ILE A 438 15.15 -25.40 -22.44
C ILE A 438 14.66 -25.08 -21.02
N LEU A 439 13.85 -25.95 -20.41
CA LEU A 439 13.34 -25.74 -19.05
C LEU A 439 14.47 -25.68 -18.03
N SER A 440 15.47 -26.56 -18.12
CA SER A 440 16.62 -26.54 -17.20
C SER A 440 17.46 -25.27 -17.33
N LYS A 441 17.74 -24.79 -18.56
CA LYS A 441 18.43 -23.51 -18.79
C LYS A 441 17.68 -22.33 -18.20
N ILE A 442 16.36 -22.25 -18.44
CA ILE A 442 15.50 -21.19 -17.88
C ILE A 442 15.43 -21.31 -16.35
N CYS A 443 15.32 -22.52 -15.83
CA CYS A 443 15.25 -22.80 -14.40
C CYS A 443 16.50 -22.30 -13.66
N ILE A 444 17.69 -22.62 -14.17
CA ILE A 444 18.95 -22.15 -13.57
C ILE A 444 19.02 -20.62 -13.55
N ALA A 445 18.68 -19.97 -14.67
CA ALA A 445 18.64 -18.50 -14.74
C ALA A 445 17.64 -17.91 -13.74
N MET A 446 16.43 -18.48 -13.65
CA MET A 446 15.39 -18.04 -12.72
C MET A 446 15.79 -18.24 -11.26
N ILE A 447 16.49 -19.31 -10.91
CA ILE A 447 17.01 -19.53 -9.56
C ILE A 447 18.01 -18.42 -9.19
N VAL A 448 18.97 -18.12 -10.08
CA VAL A 448 19.96 -17.06 -9.85
C VAL A 448 19.27 -15.70 -9.66
N ILE A 449 18.32 -15.38 -10.55
CA ILE A 449 17.53 -14.15 -10.49
C ILE A 449 16.71 -14.07 -9.19
N ALA A 450 16.04 -15.16 -8.82
CA ALA A 450 15.21 -15.22 -7.62
C ALA A 450 16.02 -15.06 -6.34
N VAL A 451 17.23 -15.62 -6.28
CA VAL A 451 18.13 -15.43 -5.14
C VAL A 451 18.55 -13.97 -5.04
N ALA A 452 18.94 -13.34 -6.16
CA ALA A 452 19.29 -11.92 -6.18
C ALA A 452 18.10 -11.02 -5.76
N ASP A 453 16.90 -11.27 -6.29
CA ASP A 453 15.69 -10.53 -5.94
C ASP A 453 15.32 -10.74 -4.46
N TYR A 454 15.46 -11.95 -3.93
CA TYR A 454 15.23 -12.23 -2.50
C TYR A 454 16.12 -11.38 -1.59
N PHE A 455 17.43 -11.32 -1.86
CA PHE A 455 18.34 -10.49 -1.08
C PHE A 455 18.03 -9.00 -1.22
N TYR A 456 17.75 -8.52 -2.44
CA TYR A 456 17.39 -7.14 -2.69
C TYR A 456 16.10 -6.73 -1.96
N GLN A 457 15.05 -7.54 -2.04
CA GLN A 457 13.77 -7.26 -1.37
C GLN A 457 13.93 -7.29 0.15
N ARG A 458 14.74 -8.22 0.69
CA ARG A 458 15.04 -8.28 2.13
C ARG A 458 15.79 -7.04 2.60
N TYR A 459 16.77 -6.57 1.84
CA TYR A 459 17.50 -5.34 2.12
C TYR A 459 16.61 -4.10 2.02
N SER A 460 15.85 -3.95 0.93
CA SER A 460 14.93 -2.83 0.71
C SER A 460 13.85 -2.76 1.79
N HIS A 461 13.25 -3.89 2.16
CA HIS A 461 12.27 -3.94 3.25
C HIS A 461 12.88 -3.54 4.59
N LYS A 462 14.09 -4.02 4.91
CA LYS A 462 14.82 -3.59 6.11
C LYS A 462 15.05 -2.06 6.11
N LYS A 463 15.46 -1.49 4.98
CA LYS A 463 15.67 -0.05 4.82
C LYS A 463 14.37 0.75 4.99
N GLN A 464 13.24 0.26 4.47
CA GLN A 464 11.93 0.89 4.61
C GLN A 464 11.42 0.89 6.07
N LEU A 465 11.78 -0.12 6.86
CA LEU A 465 11.37 -0.22 8.25
C LEU A 465 12.20 0.65 9.21
N ARG A 466 13.34 1.20 8.76
CA ARG A 466 14.21 2.05 9.58
C ARG A 466 13.46 3.18 10.28
N MET A 467 14.02 3.61 11.39
CA MET A 467 13.45 4.59 12.30
C MET A 467 14.37 5.80 12.43
N THR A 468 13.78 6.94 12.79
CA THR A 468 14.59 8.06 13.28
C THR A 468 14.92 7.83 14.75
N LYS A 469 15.99 8.46 15.24
CA LYS A 469 16.35 8.42 16.68
C LYS A 469 15.20 8.85 17.58
N GLN A 470 14.42 9.83 17.13
CA GLN A 470 13.24 10.32 17.83
C GLN A 470 12.11 9.27 17.88
N GLU A 471 11.79 8.63 16.74
CA GLU A 471 10.79 7.56 16.68
C GLU A 471 11.13 6.41 17.64
N VAL A 472 12.41 6.01 17.72
CA VAL A 472 12.86 4.95 18.63
C VAL A 472 12.66 5.37 20.09
N LYS A 473 13.08 6.60 20.45
CA LYS A 473 12.92 7.14 21.81
C LYS A 473 11.45 7.21 22.22
N ASP A 474 10.57 7.62 21.31
CA ASP A 474 9.13 7.70 21.57
C ASP A 474 8.50 6.30 21.67
N GLU A 475 8.97 5.31 20.92
CA GLU A 475 8.51 3.92 21.05
C GLU A 475 8.93 3.27 22.38
N TYR A 476 10.14 3.59 22.88
CA TYR A 476 10.58 3.20 24.22
C TYR A 476 9.70 3.83 25.30
N LYS A 477 9.44 5.14 25.23
CA LYS A 477 8.54 5.85 26.16
C LYS A 477 7.13 5.25 26.17
N ASN A 478 6.57 4.95 25.01
CA ASN A 478 5.23 4.36 24.89
C ASN A 478 5.15 2.91 25.40
N SER A 479 6.27 2.18 25.44
CA SER A 479 6.30 0.78 25.88
C SER A 479 6.58 0.64 27.37
N GLU A 480 7.43 1.49 27.96
CA GLU A 480 7.73 1.48 29.40
C GLU A 480 6.81 2.39 30.22
N GLY A 481 6.06 3.27 29.55
CA GLY A 481 5.26 4.32 30.15
C GLY A 481 6.11 5.53 30.54
N ASP A 482 5.55 6.73 30.48
CA ASP A 482 6.27 7.94 30.84
C ASP A 482 6.72 7.88 32.32
N PRO A 483 8.04 7.97 32.60
CA PRO A 483 8.57 7.98 33.97
C PRO A 483 7.89 9.00 34.87
N GLU A 484 7.51 10.16 34.33
CA GLU A 484 6.82 11.22 35.08
C GLU A 484 5.40 10.79 35.47
N ILE A 485 4.69 10.09 34.59
CA ILE A 485 3.34 9.58 34.87
C ILE A 485 3.41 8.50 35.96
N LYS A 486 4.38 7.59 35.87
CA LYS A 486 4.59 6.54 36.90
C LYS A 486 4.95 7.14 38.26
N ALA A 487 5.77 8.20 38.29
CA ALA A 487 6.11 8.93 39.50
C ALA A 487 4.89 9.67 40.11
N LYS A 488 4.09 10.35 39.28
CA LYS A 488 2.86 11.06 39.71
C LYS A 488 1.81 10.10 40.28
N ILE A 489 1.62 8.93 39.68
CA ILE A 489 0.71 7.89 40.19
C ILE A 489 1.15 7.43 41.59
N LYS A 490 2.45 7.15 41.77
CA LYS A 490 3.02 6.72 43.06
C LYS A 490 2.91 7.82 44.13
N GLN A 491 3.10 9.09 43.75
CA GLN A 491 2.93 10.23 44.65
C GLN A 491 1.47 10.40 45.11
N LYS A 492 0.52 10.31 44.18
CA LYS A 492 -0.92 10.42 44.48
C LYS A 492 -1.42 9.27 45.37
N GLN A 493 -0.95 8.04 45.14
CA GLN A 493 -1.27 6.90 46.00
C GLN A 493 -0.81 7.10 47.46
N ARG A 494 0.40 7.67 47.67
CA ARG A 494 0.91 8.00 49.01
C ARG A 494 0.08 9.07 49.72
N GLN A 495 -0.37 10.10 48.99
CA GLN A 495 -1.23 11.16 49.55
C GLN A 495 -2.58 10.63 50.02
N ILE A 496 -3.23 9.76 49.23
CA ILE A 496 -4.53 9.18 49.58
C ILE A 496 -4.44 8.30 50.84
N SER A 497 -3.38 7.49 50.96
CA SER A 497 -3.13 6.68 52.16
C SER A 497 -2.98 7.54 53.41
N SER A 498 -2.20 8.63 53.34
CA SER A 498 -2.01 9.55 54.47
C SER A 498 -3.29 10.28 54.87
N GLN A 499 -4.20 10.60 53.94
CA GLN A 499 -5.47 11.25 54.24
C GLN A 499 -6.42 10.32 55.02
N ARG A 500 -6.49 9.03 54.67
CA ARG A 500 -7.30 8.04 55.39
C ARG A 500 -6.85 7.89 56.84
N THR A 501 -5.54 7.82 57.08
CA THR A 501 -4.99 7.74 58.45
C THR A 501 -5.38 8.95 59.31
N MET A 502 -5.42 10.15 58.73
CA MET A 502 -5.77 11.37 59.48
C MET A 502 -7.27 11.46 59.80
N GLN A 503 -8.14 10.90 58.96
CA GLN A 503 -9.58 10.83 59.21
C GLN A 503 -9.96 9.88 60.36
N ALA A 504 -9.11 8.90 60.67
CA ALA A 504 -9.34 7.94 61.76
C ALA A 504 -8.96 8.49 63.15
N VAL A 505 -8.08 9.49 63.22
CA VAL A 505 -7.55 10.07 64.48
C VAL A 505 -8.64 10.56 65.44
N PRO A 506 -9.72 11.25 64.99
CA PRO A 506 -10.78 11.72 65.89
C PRO A 506 -11.51 10.61 66.67
N SER A 507 -11.45 9.36 66.18
CA SER A 507 -12.07 8.22 66.87
C SER A 507 -11.21 7.65 68.01
N ALA A 508 -10.00 8.18 68.23
CA ALA A 508 -9.09 7.68 69.24
C ALA A 508 -9.49 8.12 70.66
N THR A 509 -9.27 7.22 71.63
CA THR A 509 -9.52 7.47 73.04
C THR A 509 -8.31 8.14 73.70
N VAL A 510 -7.10 7.82 73.23
CA VAL A 510 -5.83 8.37 73.70
C VAL A 510 -4.79 8.41 72.58
N ILE A 511 -3.93 9.42 72.60
CA ILE A 511 -2.70 9.42 71.79
C ILE A 511 -1.51 9.08 72.69
N VAL A 512 -0.79 8.00 72.38
CA VAL A 512 0.48 7.64 73.03
C VAL A 512 1.62 8.22 72.22
N THR A 513 2.49 9.00 72.86
CA THR A 513 3.54 9.75 72.16
C THR A 513 4.94 9.42 72.67
N ASN A 514 5.89 9.43 71.73
CA ASN A 514 7.30 9.68 72.02
C ASN A 514 7.56 11.13 71.54
N PRO A 515 7.75 12.11 72.44
CA PRO A 515 7.49 13.54 72.19
C PRO A 515 8.08 14.11 70.91
N THR A 516 9.27 13.64 70.55
CA THR A 516 10.02 14.19 69.42
C THR A 516 9.75 13.47 68.10
N HIS A 517 9.27 12.22 68.10
CA HIS A 517 9.28 11.40 66.87
C HIS A 517 8.01 10.60 66.57
N LEU A 518 7.20 10.20 67.56
CA LEU A 518 6.09 9.26 67.32
C LEU A 518 4.79 9.71 67.99
N SER A 519 3.68 9.49 67.30
CA SER A 519 2.32 9.61 67.85
C SER A 519 1.47 8.44 67.34
N ILE A 520 0.89 7.70 68.28
CA ILE A 520 0.05 6.54 68.02
C ILE A 520 -1.31 6.81 68.64
N ALA A 521 -2.35 6.81 67.81
CA ALA A 521 -3.73 6.99 68.20
C ALA A 521 -4.36 5.62 68.48
N VAL A 522 -4.88 5.44 69.68
CA VAL A 522 -5.47 4.17 70.13
C VAL A 522 -6.90 4.41 70.60
N ARG A 523 -7.82 3.57 70.15
CA ARG A 523 -9.23 3.56 70.55
C ARG A 523 -9.51 2.41 71.50
N TYR A 524 -10.25 2.68 72.56
CA TYR A 524 -10.79 1.68 73.47
C TYR A 524 -12.13 2.17 74.05
N GLU A 525 -13.23 1.61 73.57
CA GLU A 525 -14.58 1.85 74.06
C GLU A 525 -15.07 0.67 74.91
N LYS A 526 -15.26 0.92 76.22
CA LYS A 526 -15.70 -0.10 77.18
C LYS A 526 -17.08 -0.67 76.77
N GLY A 527 -17.14 -1.97 76.52
CA GLY A 527 -18.35 -2.69 76.11
C GLY A 527 -18.52 -2.84 74.58
N LYS A 528 -17.62 -2.24 73.78
CA LYS A 528 -17.65 -2.32 72.31
C LYS A 528 -16.36 -2.92 71.74
N ASP A 529 -15.21 -2.51 72.26
CA ASP A 529 -13.92 -3.09 71.86
C ASP A 529 -13.51 -4.18 72.87
N GLN A 530 -13.14 -5.37 72.39
CA GLN A 530 -12.65 -6.46 73.25
C GLN A 530 -11.23 -6.16 73.76
N ALA A 531 -10.40 -5.53 72.92
CA ALA A 531 -9.09 -5.00 73.24
C ALA A 531 -8.86 -3.62 72.60
N PRO A 532 -7.91 -2.80 73.09
CA PRO A 532 -7.59 -1.52 72.48
C PRO A 532 -7.06 -1.68 71.05
N VAL A 533 -7.50 -0.83 70.12
CA VAL A 533 -7.16 -0.90 68.69
C VAL A 533 -6.35 0.32 68.25
N VAL A 534 -5.28 0.11 67.50
CA VAL A 534 -4.48 1.21 66.92
C VAL A 534 -5.17 1.76 65.67
N VAL A 535 -5.76 2.97 65.77
CA VAL A 535 -6.53 3.57 64.66
C VAL A 535 -5.68 4.47 63.75
N ALA A 536 -4.55 4.96 64.24
CA ALA A 536 -3.57 5.68 63.43
C ALA A 536 -2.19 5.63 64.09
N LYS A 537 -1.12 5.61 63.30
CA LYS A 537 0.25 5.80 63.78
C LYS A 537 1.05 6.63 62.79
N GLY A 538 1.93 7.49 63.30
CA GLY A 538 2.76 8.36 62.47
C GLY A 538 4.11 8.66 63.10
N ALA A 539 5.10 8.93 62.24
CA ALA A 539 6.42 9.42 62.61
C ALA A 539 6.61 10.88 62.15
N ASP A 540 7.46 11.62 62.86
CA ASP A 540 7.88 13.00 62.59
C ASP A 540 6.72 13.93 62.19
N TYR A 541 6.63 14.33 60.92
CA TYR A 541 5.58 15.23 60.44
C TYR A 541 4.16 14.67 60.65
N LEU A 542 3.97 13.37 60.39
CA LEU A 542 2.67 12.73 60.63
C LEU A 542 2.37 12.66 62.13
N ALA A 543 3.39 12.43 62.96
CA ALA A 543 3.25 12.45 64.41
C ALA A 543 2.81 13.84 64.92
N PHE A 544 3.34 14.91 64.34
CA PHE A 544 2.93 16.29 64.63
C PHE A 544 1.46 16.53 64.26
N LYS A 545 1.05 16.16 63.04
CA LYS A 545 -0.34 16.30 62.59
C LYS A 545 -1.35 15.50 63.42
N ILE A 546 -0.99 14.28 63.84
CA ILE A 546 -1.85 13.47 64.73
C ILE A 546 -2.08 14.21 66.06
N ARG A 547 -1.05 14.85 66.62
CA ARG A 547 -1.20 15.65 67.86
C ARG A 547 -2.02 16.92 67.64
N GLU A 548 -1.86 17.56 66.49
CA GLU A 548 -2.63 18.75 66.10
C GLU A 548 -4.13 18.43 66.02
N ILE A 549 -4.49 17.34 65.32
CA ILE A 549 -5.88 16.86 65.23
C ILE A 549 -6.40 16.43 66.60
N ALA A 550 -5.58 15.73 67.40
CA ALA A 550 -5.96 15.30 68.74
C ALA A 550 -6.26 16.47 69.69
N LYS A 551 -5.46 17.55 69.63
CA LYS A 551 -5.73 18.79 70.38
C LYS A 551 -7.04 19.44 69.94
N GLY A 552 -7.35 19.44 68.64
CA GLY A 552 -8.59 20.00 68.11
C GLY A 552 -9.85 19.17 68.42
N ASN A 553 -9.71 17.92 68.87
CA ASN A 553 -10.81 17.01 69.22
C ASN A 553 -10.81 16.62 70.71
N ASP A 554 -10.07 17.35 71.55
CA ASP A 554 -9.95 17.11 73.01
C ASP A 554 -9.54 15.67 73.38
N ILE A 555 -8.71 15.03 72.55
CA ILE A 555 -8.19 13.68 72.80
C ILE A 555 -6.94 13.79 73.69
N PRO A 556 -6.91 13.12 74.87
CA PRO A 556 -5.77 13.18 75.77
C PRO A 556 -4.49 12.63 75.13
N ILE A 557 -3.40 13.36 75.31
CA ILE A 557 -2.07 12.98 74.82
C ILE A 557 -1.24 12.54 76.03
N ILE A 558 -0.81 11.28 76.04
CA ILE A 558 0.01 10.69 77.10
C ILE A 558 1.41 10.42 76.55
N GLU A 559 2.42 10.88 77.28
CA GLU A 559 3.80 10.58 76.97
C GLU A 559 4.19 9.23 77.57
N ASN A 560 4.53 8.26 76.71
CA ASN A 560 5.11 6.99 77.13
C ASN A 560 6.03 6.48 76.01
N LYS A 561 7.33 6.83 76.10
CA LYS A 561 8.31 6.51 75.06
C LYS A 561 8.48 5.01 74.80
N PRO A 562 8.56 4.13 75.84
CA PRO A 562 8.63 2.68 75.62
C PRO A 562 7.44 2.12 74.85
N ILE A 563 6.21 2.45 75.27
CA ILE A 563 4.99 1.92 74.65
C ILE A 563 4.76 2.51 73.26
N ALA A 564 5.05 3.80 73.06
CA ALA A 564 4.95 4.42 71.73
C ALA A 564 5.87 3.73 70.70
N ARG A 565 7.10 3.37 71.08
CA ARG A 565 8.05 2.66 70.19
C ARG A 565 7.59 1.23 69.90
N LEU A 566 7.07 0.54 70.90
CA LEU A 566 6.55 -0.83 70.76
C LEU A 566 5.33 -0.87 69.85
N LEU A 567 4.33 -0.03 70.10
CA LEU A 567 3.13 0.07 69.26
C LEU A 567 3.45 0.46 67.82
N TYR A 568 4.40 1.38 67.62
CA TYR A 568 4.80 1.77 66.26
C TYR A 568 5.42 0.61 65.46
N LYS A 569 6.23 -0.22 66.14
CA LYS A 569 6.99 -1.31 65.52
C LYS A 569 6.20 -2.61 65.36
N GLN A 570 5.34 -2.96 66.33
CA GLN A 570 4.74 -4.30 66.43
C GLN A 570 3.25 -4.37 66.07
N VAL A 571 2.53 -3.24 66.04
CA VAL A 571 1.06 -3.24 65.81
C VAL A 571 0.73 -2.43 64.56
N GLU A 572 0.04 -3.01 63.57
CA GLU A 572 -0.42 -2.27 62.40
C GLU A 572 -1.70 -1.46 62.67
N ILE A 573 -2.09 -0.61 61.73
CA ILE A 573 -3.33 0.17 61.84
C ILE A 573 -4.52 -0.80 61.73
N ASP A 574 -5.57 -0.55 62.51
CA ASP A 574 -6.79 -1.36 62.68
C ASP A 574 -6.56 -2.74 63.34
N GLN A 575 -5.41 -2.95 63.99
CA GLN A 575 -5.13 -4.15 64.79
C GLN A 575 -5.26 -3.89 66.28
N GLU A 576 -5.69 -4.93 67.01
CA GLU A 576 -5.72 -4.96 68.47
C GLU A 576 -4.29 -5.02 69.03
N ILE A 577 -4.10 -4.35 70.17
CA ILE A 577 -2.84 -4.43 70.91
C ILE A 577 -2.65 -5.88 71.42
N PRO A 578 -1.44 -6.45 71.36
CA PRO A 578 -1.21 -7.80 71.88
C PRO A 578 -1.20 -7.84 73.41
N GLU A 579 -1.47 -9.02 73.98
CA GLU A 579 -1.70 -9.19 75.42
C GLU A 579 -0.49 -8.78 76.30
N ASP A 580 0.73 -8.94 75.78
CA ASP A 580 1.97 -8.57 76.46
C ASP A 580 2.07 -7.06 76.78
N MET A 581 1.31 -6.22 76.07
CA MET A 581 1.27 -4.77 76.27
C MET A 581 0.06 -4.29 77.08
N TYR A 582 -0.88 -5.17 77.45
CA TYR A 582 -2.12 -4.77 78.13
C TYR A 582 -1.89 -4.11 79.48
N GLN A 583 -0.96 -4.62 80.28
CA GLN A 583 -0.68 -4.06 81.59
C GLN A 583 -0.20 -2.61 81.49
N ALA A 584 0.77 -2.36 80.61
CA ALA A 584 1.32 -1.02 80.39
C ALA A 584 0.32 -0.08 79.71
N PHE A 585 -0.57 -0.59 78.85
CA PHE A 585 -1.64 0.21 78.25
C PHE A 585 -2.78 0.51 79.24
N ALA A 586 -3.09 -0.40 80.17
CA ALA A 586 -4.07 -0.18 81.22
C ALA A 586 -3.67 1.00 82.14
N GLU A 587 -2.38 1.15 82.45
CA GLU A 587 -1.86 2.32 83.18
C GLU A 587 -2.12 3.63 82.44
N ILE A 588 -1.94 3.63 81.10
CA ILE A 588 -2.23 4.78 80.24
C ILE A 588 -3.72 5.10 80.25
N LEU A 589 -4.60 4.10 80.14
CA LEU A 589 -6.05 4.30 80.24
C LEU A 589 -6.48 4.84 81.60
N VAL A 590 -5.91 4.34 82.70
CA VAL A 590 -6.18 4.88 84.05
C VAL A 590 -5.77 6.35 84.14
N ALA A 591 -4.63 6.73 83.57
CA ALA A 591 -4.20 8.14 83.51
C ALA A 591 -5.20 9.00 82.70
N VAL A 592 -5.70 8.48 81.57
CA VAL A 592 -6.71 9.16 80.74
C VAL A 592 -8.02 9.35 81.50
N TYR A 593 -8.51 8.33 82.21
CA TYR A 593 -9.74 8.43 83.02
C TYR A 593 -9.58 9.38 84.20
N LYS A 594 -8.41 9.43 84.85
CA LYS A 594 -8.10 10.43 85.89
C LYS A 594 -8.14 11.86 85.34
N ILE A 595 -7.60 12.08 84.14
CA ILE A 595 -7.65 13.38 83.45
C ILE A 595 -9.09 13.73 83.09
N LYS A 596 -9.86 12.84 82.46
CA LYS A 596 -11.27 13.10 82.09
C LYS A 596 -12.19 13.29 83.30
N ASN A 597 -11.98 12.58 84.42
CA ASN A 597 -12.80 12.74 85.63
C ASN A 597 -12.44 13.98 86.46
N ARG A 598 -11.22 14.52 86.38
CA ARG A 598 -10.87 15.83 86.98
C ARG A 598 -11.64 17.01 86.38
N TYR A 599 -12.17 16.86 85.16
CA TYR A 599 -12.95 17.88 84.45
C TYR A 599 -14.47 17.64 84.46
N LYS A 600 -14.96 16.58 85.12
CA LYS A 600 -16.40 16.42 85.37
C LYS A 600 -16.79 17.19 86.64
N VAL A 601 -17.11 18.47 86.49
CA VAL A 601 -17.92 19.21 87.48
C VAL A 601 -19.30 18.53 87.54
N PRO A 602 -19.86 18.21 88.73
CA PRO A 602 -21.21 17.69 88.80
C PRO A 602 -22.19 18.75 88.27
N LYS A 603 -22.97 18.39 87.24
CA LYS A 603 -24.20 19.12 86.92
C LYS A 603 -25.13 19.01 88.13
N ARG A 604 -25.48 20.15 88.73
CA ARG A 604 -26.76 20.30 89.44
C ARG A 604 -27.84 20.60 88.43
#